data_AF-A0A0J8SMJ7-F1
#
_entry.id   AF-A0A0J8SMJ7-F1
#
_cell.length_a   1.000
_cell.length_b   1.000
_cell.length_c   1.000
_cell.angle_alpha   90.00
_cell.angle_beta   90.00
_cell.angle_gamma   90.00
#
_symmetry.space_group_name_H-M   'P 1'
#
loop_
_entity.id
_entity.type
_entity.pdbx_description
1 polymer ?
#
loop_
_entity_poly.entity_id
_entity_poly.type
_entity_poly.pdbx_seq_one_letter_code
_entity_poly.pdbx_strand_id
1 'polypeptide(L)'
;PMVVDADVAVMKSAITGANEVDVHVSGVRPGIDFALERVERIRFAAEGDACPTCGSPLVFTKGIEVGHIFKLGTKYSDAMGASFLDRNGRQCAPVMGCYGIGVSRLMAAIAEQYAGDEGIRWPAAVAPYDVHLITVSRGFR
;
A
#
# COMPACT_ATOMS: atom_id res chain seq x y z
N PRO A 1 17.17 18.44 -8.51
CA PRO A 1 17.15 18.90 -7.10
C PRO A 1 17.58 17.74 -6.20
N MET A 2 18.42 18.00 -5.20
CA MET A 2 18.79 16.99 -4.20
C MET A 2 17.71 16.94 -3.11
N VAL A 3 17.26 15.74 -2.77
CA VAL A 3 16.32 15.50 -1.66
C VAL A 3 17.05 14.63 -0.66
N VAL A 4 17.03 15.05 0.61
CA VAL A 4 17.78 14.39 1.68
C VAL A 4 16.78 13.75 2.63
N ASP A 5 16.99 12.49 2.98
CA ASP A 5 16.17 11.84 4.00
C ASP A 5 16.39 12.49 5.37
N ALA A 6 15.33 12.60 6.17
CA ALA A 6 15.40 13.18 7.52
C ALA A 6 16.46 12.50 8.41
N ASP A 7 16.67 11.19 8.28
CA ASP A 7 17.67 10.47 9.07
C ASP A 7 19.10 10.75 8.59
N VAL A 8 19.29 11.07 7.29
CA VAL A 8 20.58 11.53 6.76
C VAL A 8 20.87 12.95 7.24
N ALA A 9 19.88 13.83 7.27
CA ALA A 9 20.05 15.23 7.65
C ALA A 9 20.57 15.42 9.10
N VAL A 10 20.34 14.44 9.98
CA VAL A 10 20.80 14.46 11.38
C VAL A 10 22.10 13.67 11.62
N MET A 11 22.70 13.10 10.58
CA MET A 11 23.98 12.41 10.71
C MET A 11 25.09 13.39 11.09
N LYS A 12 25.94 12.98 12.03
CA LYS A 12 27.10 13.80 12.44
C LYS A 12 28.27 13.72 11.47
N SER A 13 28.39 12.60 10.77
CA SER A 13 29.45 12.31 9.81
C SER A 13 29.02 11.15 8.93
N ALA A 14 29.29 11.25 7.64
CA ALA A 14 28.94 10.26 6.64
C ALA A 14 30.13 9.99 5.69
N ILE A 15 30.00 8.91 4.94
CA ILE A 15 30.86 8.60 3.80
C ILE A 15 29.98 8.69 2.56
N THR A 16 30.45 9.41 1.54
CA THR A 16 29.75 9.52 0.26
C THR A 16 30.72 9.17 -0.87
N GLY A 17 30.19 8.91 -2.07
CA GLY A 17 31.01 8.96 -3.27
C GLY A 17 31.58 10.38 -3.46
N ALA A 18 32.75 10.49 -4.09
CA ALA A 18 33.38 11.77 -4.39
C ALA A 18 32.96 12.38 -5.75
N ASN A 19 32.00 11.74 -6.44
CA ASN A 19 31.67 11.99 -7.86
C ASN A 19 32.85 11.74 -8.82
N GLU A 20 33.78 10.87 -8.41
CA GLU A 20 34.88 10.35 -9.22
C GLU A 20 34.92 8.83 -9.06
N VAL A 21 35.30 8.13 -10.14
CA VAL A 21 35.34 6.66 -10.18
C VAL A 21 36.29 6.14 -9.11
N ASP A 22 35.83 5.19 -8.31
CA ASP A 22 36.59 4.52 -7.24
C ASP A 22 37.11 5.43 -6.11
N VAL A 23 36.54 6.64 -5.94
CA VAL A 23 36.91 7.58 -4.88
C VAL A 23 35.73 7.90 -3.96
N HIS A 24 35.99 7.93 -2.66
CA HIS A 24 35.02 8.30 -1.61
C HIS A 24 35.54 9.46 -0.77
N VAL A 25 34.60 10.27 -0.25
CA VAL A 25 34.89 11.29 0.77
C VAL A 25 34.38 10.78 2.10
N SER A 26 35.24 10.77 3.11
CA SER A 26 34.88 10.46 4.49
C SER A 26 34.78 11.75 5.32
N GLY A 27 34.00 11.72 6.38
CA GLY A 27 33.86 12.89 7.25
C GLY A 27 32.83 13.91 6.76
N VAL A 28 32.02 13.58 5.74
CA VAL A 28 31.02 14.49 5.16
C VAL A 28 29.94 14.80 6.19
N ARG A 29 29.63 16.09 6.37
CA ARG A 29 28.68 16.61 7.35
C ARG A 29 27.50 17.26 6.65
N PRO A 30 26.29 16.68 6.75
CA PRO A 30 25.06 17.30 6.27
C PRO A 30 24.89 18.73 6.80
N GLY A 31 24.49 19.66 5.93
CA GLY A 31 24.32 21.08 6.28
C GLY A 31 25.62 21.90 6.32
N ILE A 32 26.79 21.26 6.23
CA ILE A 32 28.09 21.93 6.13
C ILE A 32 28.71 21.68 4.76
N ASP A 33 28.87 20.40 4.40
CA ASP A 33 29.54 20.01 3.15
C ASP A 33 28.56 19.89 1.98
N PHE A 34 27.25 19.81 2.27
CA PHE A 34 26.17 19.95 1.29
C PHE A 34 24.93 20.59 1.92
N ALA A 35 24.15 21.31 1.11
CA ALA A 35 22.97 22.04 1.57
C ALA A 35 21.76 21.14 1.83
N LEU A 36 20.99 21.46 2.88
CA LEU A 36 19.74 20.78 3.23
C LEU A 36 18.52 21.56 2.71
N GLU A 37 18.47 21.83 1.41
CA GLU A 37 17.40 22.63 0.78
C GLU A 37 16.04 21.94 0.85
N ARG A 38 16.02 20.61 0.72
CA ARG A 38 14.81 19.80 0.79
C ARG A 38 15.05 18.53 1.59
N VAL A 39 14.57 18.55 2.83
CA VAL A 39 14.60 17.42 3.75
C VAL A 39 13.21 16.81 3.82
N GLU A 40 13.12 15.52 3.55
CA GLU A 40 11.86 14.77 3.45
C GLU A 40 12.03 13.39 4.12
N ARG A 41 10.95 12.67 4.40
CA ARG A 41 11.03 11.26 4.81
C ARG A 41 10.83 10.38 3.57
N ILE A 42 11.94 9.90 3.01
CA ILE A 42 11.97 9.22 1.70
C ILE A 42 12.52 7.80 1.77
N ARG A 43 13.05 7.36 2.92
CA ARG A 43 13.39 5.95 3.11
C ARG A 43 12.14 5.11 3.35
N PHE A 44 12.25 3.81 3.01
CA PHE A 44 11.30 2.83 3.50
C PHE A 44 11.45 2.67 5.01
N ALA A 45 10.33 2.37 5.68
CA ALA A 45 10.36 1.92 7.06
C ALA A 45 11.09 0.56 7.16
N ALA A 46 11.73 0.33 8.29
CA ALA A 46 12.29 -0.94 8.68
C ALA A 46 11.48 -1.51 9.86
N GLU A 47 11.48 -2.84 10.00
CA GLU A 47 10.90 -3.48 11.17
C GLU A 47 11.59 -2.97 12.45
N GLY A 48 10.81 -2.65 13.47
CA GLY A 48 11.29 -2.04 14.71
C GLY A 48 11.33 -0.50 14.72
N ASP A 49 11.19 0.18 13.57
CA ASP A 49 11.04 1.65 13.54
C ASP A 49 9.87 2.11 14.42
N ALA A 50 9.97 3.32 14.97
CA ALA A 50 8.88 3.88 15.78
C ALA A 50 7.68 4.27 14.90
N CYS A 51 6.49 3.81 15.28
CA CYS A 51 5.24 4.26 14.67
C CYS A 51 5.09 5.78 14.78
N PRO A 52 4.81 6.51 13.68
CA PRO A 52 4.72 7.98 13.71
C PRO A 52 3.51 8.51 14.51
N THR A 53 2.58 7.64 14.92
CA THR A 53 1.39 8.03 15.69
C THR A 53 1.49 7.67 17.17
N CYS A 54 1.96 6.46 17.50
CA CYS A 54 1.98 5.96 18.88
C CYS A 54 3.38 5.61 19.41
N GLY A 55 4.43 5.71 18.60
CA GLY A 55 5.81 5.42 19.01
C GLY A 55 6.15 3.94 19.24
N SER A 56 5.18 3.02 19.15
CA SER A 56 5.44 1.59 19.28
C SER A 56 6.23 1.05 18.08
N PRO A 57 7.06 -0.01 18.24
CA PRO A 57 7.81 -0.60 17.14
C PRO A 57 6.90 -1.13 16.02
N LEU A 58 7.23 -0.82 14.77
CA LEU A 58 6.55 -1.37 13.60
C LEU A 58 6.84 -2.87 13.45
N VAL A 59 5.81 -3.65 13.17
CA VAL A 59 5.89 -5.09 12.87
C VAL A 59 5.43 -5.31 11.44
N PHE A 60 6.20 -6.07 10.65
CA PHE A 60 5.87 -6.31 9.26
C PHE A 60 5.14 -7.64 9.11
N THR A 61 4.08 -7.63 8.30
CA THR A 61 3.35 -8.84 7.89
C THR A 61 3.09 -8.79 6.40
N LYS A 62 2.88 -9.95 5.79
CA LYS A 62 2.49 -10.05 4.39
C LYS A 62 0.96 -10.09 4.30
N GLY A 63 0.41 -9.31 3.37
CA GLY A 63 -1.02 -9.26 3.12
C GLY A 63 -1.31 -9.32 1.63
N ILE A 64 -2.49 -9.83 1.28
CA ILE A 64 -3.03 -9.78 -0.07
C ILE A 64 -4.03 -8.62 -0.12
N GLU A 65 -3.77 -7.63 -0.97
CA GLU A 65 -4.71 -6.53 -1.18
C GLU A 65 -5.95 -7.02 -1.95
N VAL A 66 -7.05 -7.24 -1.24
CA VAL A 66 -8.35 -7.65 -1.81
C VAL A 66 -9.24 -6.48 -2.23
N GLY A 67 -8.92 -5.26 -1.78
CA GLY A 67 -9.66 -4.07 -2.16
C GLY A 67 -8.90 -2.79 -1.81
N HIS A 68 -9.31 -1.70 -2.45
CA HIS A 68 -8.72 -0.38 -2.29
C HIS A 68 -9.81 0.70 -2.39
N ILE A 69 -9.69 1.71 -1.55
CA ILE A 69 -10.57 2.89 -1.57
C ILE A 69 -9.74 4.15 -1.82
N PHE A 70 -10.20 5.03 -2.70
CA PHE A 70 -9.50 6.26 -3.02
C PHE A 70 -10.41 7.48 -2.86
N LYS A 71 -9.86 8.53 -2.25
CA LYS A 71 -10.39 9.89 -2.38
C LYS A 71 -9.76 10.51 -3.63
N LEU A 72 -10.52 10.57 -4.71
CA LEU A 72 -10.03 11.05 -6.01
C LEU A 72 -10.01 12.59 -6.11
N GLY A 73 -10.74 13.27 -5.23
CA GLY A 73 -10.90 14.72 -5.32
C GLY A 73 -11.60 15.08 -6.62
N THR A 74 -11.13 16.12 -7.30
CA THR A 74 -11.68 16.57 -8.58
C THR A 74 -10.86 16.13 -9.80
N LYS A 75 -9.85 15.27 -9.60
CA LYS A 75 -8.88 14.87 -10.65
C LYS A 75 -9.54 14.48 -11.97
N TYR A 76 -10.62 13.68 -11.92
CA TYR A 76 -11.32 13.22 -13.11
C TYR A 76 -12.42 14.17 -13.55
N SER A 77 -13.17 14.75 -12.62
CA SER A 77 -14.24 15.69 -12.95
C SER A 77 -13.70 16.92 -13.68
N ASP A 78 -12.56 17.46 -13.25
CA ASP A 78 -11.92 18.61 -13.88
C ASP A 78 -11.44 18.25 -15.30
N ALA A 79 -10.76 17.11 -15.43
CA ALA A 79 -10.23 16.64 -16.72
C ALA A 79 -11.34 16.31 -17.74
N MET A 80 -12.51 15.86 -17.28
CA MET A 80 -13.64 15.46 -18.14
C MET A 80 -14.71 16.55 -18.31
N GLY A 81 -14.54 17.71 -17.65
CA GLY A 81 -15.54 18.78 -17.67
C GLY A 81 -16.86 18.45 -16.96
N ALA A 82 -16.86 17.48 -16.04
CA ALA A 82 -18.05 17.14 -15.26
C ALA A 82 -18.29 18.23 -14.21
N SER A 83 -19.47 18.87 -14.25
CA SER A 83 -19.80 19.97 -13.35
C SER A 83 -21.27 19.96 -12.93
N PHE A 84 -21.56 20.62 -11.81
CA PHE A 84 -22.91 20.85 -11.27
C PHE A 84 -23.02 22.28 -10.71
N LEU A 85 -24.24 22.78 -10.53
CA LEU A 85 -24.46 24.04 -9.82
C LEU A 85 -24.65 23.76 -8.33
N ASP A 86 -23.89 24.46 -7.49
CA ASP A 86 -24.11 24.42 -6.05
C ASP A 86 -25.36 25.21 -5.63
N ARG A 87 -25.68 25.19 -4.33
CA ARG A 87 -26.83 25.90 -3.76
C ARG A 87 -26.86 27.42 -4.01
N ASN A 88 -25.73 28.01 -4.38
CA ASN A 88 -25.60 29.44 -4.67
C ASN A 88 -25.59 29.70 -6.19
N GLY A 89 -25.81 28.68 -7.03
CA GLY A 89 -25.75 28.79 -8.48
C GLY A 89 -24.33 28.85 -9.05
N ARG A 90 -23.30 28.47 -8.27
CA ARG A 90 -21.92 28.45 -8.77
C ARG A 90 -21.59 27.10 -9.38
N GLN A 91 -20.98 27.12 -10.57
CA GLN A 91 -20.49 25.92 -11.22
C GLN A 91 -19.31 25.32 -10.44
N CYS A 92 -19.45 24.08 -10.02
CA CYS A 92 -18.49 23.32 -9.22
C CYS A 92 -18.23 21.95 -9.85
N ALA A 93 -17.02 21.42 -9.65
CA ALA A 93 -16.68 20.05 -10.03
C ALA A 93 -17.06 19.06 -8.90
N PRO A 94 -17.67 17.90 -9.21
CA PRO A 94 -17.96 16.88 -8.21
C PRO A 94 -16.67 16.36 -7.55
N VAL A 95 -16.65 16.31 -6.21
CA VAL A 95 -15.60 15.58 -5.48
C VAL A 95 -15.89 14.08 -5.56
N MET A 96 -14.93 13.32 -6.06
CA MET A 96 -15.09 11.90 -6.37
C MET A 96 -14.37 11.01 -5.36
N GLY A 97 -14.94 9.82 -5.15
CA GLY A 97 -14.27 8.69 -4.53
C GLY A 97 -14.50 7.44 -5.38
N CYS A 98 -13.61 6.46 -5.27
CA CYS A 98 -13.83 5.14 -5.87
C CYS A 98 -13.49 4.03 -4.89
N TYR A 99 -14.15 2.89 -5.09
CA TYR A 99 -14.13 1.74 -4.19
C TYR A 99 -14.03 0.49 -5.05
N GLY A 100 -12.95 -0.27 -4.88
CA GLY A 100 -12.68 -1.47 -5.66
C GLY A 100 -12.47 -2.68 -4.76
N ILE A 101 -13.09 -3.80 -5.14
CA ILE A 101 -12.83 -5.12 -4.55
C ILE A 101 -12.49 -6.06 -5.71
N GLY A 102 -11.35 -6.74 -5.61
CA GLY A 102 -10.93 -7.73 -6.60
C GLY A 102 -11.67 -9.04 -6.37
N VAL A 103 -12.90 -9.19 -6.90
CA VAL A 103 -13.76 -10.37 -6.65
C VAL A 103 -13.06 -11.70 -6.93
N SER A 104 -12.41 -11.85 -8.09
CA SER A 104 -11.66 -13.07 -8.43
C SER A 104 -10.42 -13.25 -7.55
N ARG A 105 -9.75 -12.16 -7.16
CA ARG A 105 -8.60 -12.20 -6.25
C ARG A 105 -9.03 -12.58 -4.83
N LEU A 106 -10.20 -12.14 -4.39
CA LEU A 106 -10.77 -12.48 -3.09
C LEU A 106 -10.97 -14.00 -3.00
N MET A 107 -11.43 -14.64 -4.07
CA MET A 107 -11.55 -16.10 -4.12
C MET A 107 -10.20 -16.80 -3.91
N ALA A 108 -9.14 -16.33 -4.58
CA ALA A 108 -7.79 -16.85 -4.38
C ALA A 108 -7.26 -16.57 -2.96
N ALA A 109 -7.54 -15.39 -2.40
CA ALA A 109 -7.16 -15.06 -1.03
C ALA A 109 -7.87 -15.95 0.01
N ILE A 110 -9.15 -16.31 -0.23
CA ILE A 110 -9.87 -17.27 0.60
C ILE A 110 -9.21 -18.65 0.49
N ALA A 111 -8.88 -19.11 -0.71
CA ALA A 111 -8.17 -20.36 -0.88
C ALA A 111 -6.82 -20.35 -0.13
N GLU A 112 -6.02 -19.29 -0.25
CA GLU A 112 -4.72 -19.15 0.43
C GLU A 112 -4.84 -19.25 1.96
N GLN A 113 -5.89 -18.67 2.55
CA GLN A 113 -6.06 -18.64 4.01
C GLN A 113 -6.74 -19.89 4.57
N TYR A 114 -7.56 -20.59 3.77
CA TYR A 114 -8.43 -21.66 4.27
C TYR A 114 -8.11 -23.05 3.70
N ALA A 115 -7.27 -23.16 2.67
CA ALA A 115 -6.80 -24.45 2.17
C ALA A 115 -5.99 -25.21 3.24
N GLY A 116 -6.10 -26.54 3.20
CA GLY A 116 -5.21 -27.46 3.88
C GLY A 116 -4.84 -28.60 2.94
N ASP A 117 -4.20 -29.63 3.48
CA ASP A 117 -3.67 -30.74 2.67
C ASP A 117 -4.76 -31.51 1.90
N GLU A 118 -5.98 -31.58 2.44
CA GLU A 118 -7.11 -32.29 1.85
C GLU A 118 -8.03 -31.41 0.98
N GLY A 119 -7.65 -30.15 0.76
CA GLY A 119 -8.40 -29.20 -0.07
C GLY A 119 -8.87 -27.94 0.68
N ILE A 120 -9.82 -27.23 0.06
CA ILE A 120 -10.27 -25.91 0.55
C ILE A 120 -11.39 -26.08 1.59
N ARG A 121 -11.20 -25.51 2.78
CA ARG A 121 -12.25 -25.38 3.80
C ARG A 121 -13.01 -24.07 3.60
N TRP A 122 -14.00 -24.09 2.71
CA TRP A 122 -14.76 -22.89 2.39
C TRP A 122 -15.44 -22.28 3.62
N PRO A 123 -15.35 -20.96 3.83
CA PRO A 123 -16.27 -20.26 4.72
C PRO A 123 -17.71 -20.47 4.25
N ALA A 124 -18.65 -20.66 5.17
CA ALA A 124 -20.04 -21.00 4.86
C ALA A 124 -20.70 -20.04 3.84
N ALA A 125 -20.39 -18.74 3.92
CA ALA A 125 -20.96 -17.72 3.05
C ALA A 125 -20.56 -17.84 1.56
N VAL A 126 -19.50 -18.59 1.25
CA VAL A 126 -18.94 -18.70 -0.11
C VAL A 126 -18.71 -20.15 -0.55
N ALA A 127 -19.14 -21.12 0.26
CA ALA A 127 -19.09 -22.51 -0.12
C ALA A 127 -19.93 -22.72 -1.40
N PRO A 128 -19.45 -23.51 -2.37
CA PRO A 128 -20.19 -23.72 -3.62
C PRO A 128 -21.53 -24.44 -3.36
N TYR A 129 -21.56 -25.30 -2.34
CA TYR A 129 -22.75 -26.00 -1.85
C TYR A 129 -22.61 -26.19 -0.34
N ASP A 130 -23.73 -26.14 0.39
CA ASP A 130 -23.75 -26.40 1.84
C ASP A 130 -23.55 -27.89 2.17
N VAL A 131 -24.01 -28.78 1.29
CA VAL A 131 -23.94 -30.24 1.46
C VAL A 131 -23.54 -30.90 0.14
N HIS A 132 -22.60 -31.85 0.19
CA HIS A 132 -22.21 -32.68 -0.93
C HIS A 132 -22.66 -34.14 -0.69
N LEU A 133 -23.74 -34.56 -1.36
CA LEU A 133 -24.27 -35.91 -1.24
C LEU A 133 -23.52 -36.88 -2.16
N ILE A 134 -22.88 -37.89 -1.59
CA ILE A 134 -22.10 -38.89 -2.33
C ILE A 134 -22.77 -40.26 -2.17
N THR A 135 -23.22 -40.85 -3.28
CA THR A 135 -23.77 -42.22 -3.30
C THR A 135 -22.65 -43.24 -3.49
N VAL A 136 -22.49 -44.18 -2.54
CA VAL A 136 -21.39 -45.15 -2.54
C VAL A 136 -21.67 -46.37 -3.43
N SER A 137 -22.93 -46.71 -3.67
CA SER A 137 -23.34 -47.77 -4.60
C SER A 137 -24.68 -47.45 -5.28
N ARG A 138 -24.79 -47.69 -6.59
CA ARG A 138 -26.10 -47.76 -7.26
C ARG A 138 -26.76 -49.06 -6.84
N GLY A 139 -27.94 -48.99 -6.20
CA GLY A 139 -28.71 -50.18 -5.85
C GLY A 139 -28.94 -51.05 -7.09
N PHE A 140 -28.73 -52.37 -6.94
CA PHE A 140 -29.01 -53.37 -7.97
C PHE A 140 -30.46 -53.17 -8.46
N ARG A 141 -30.60 -52.90 -9.77
CA ARG A 141 -31.87 -53.03 -10.47
C ARG A 141 -32.07 -54.48 -10.88
#